data_AF-A0A2M8NJ01-F1
#
_entry.id   AF-A0A2M8NJ01-F1
#
_cell.length_a   1.000
_cell.length_b   1.000
_cell.length_c   1.000
_cell.angle_alpha   90.00
_cell.angle_beta   90.00
_cell.angle_gamma   90.00
#
_symmetry.space_group_name_H-M   'P 1'
#
loop_
_entity.id
_entity.type
_entity.pdbx_description
1 polymer ?
#
loop_
_entity_poly.entity_id
_entity_poly.type
_entity_poly.pdbx_seq_one_letter_code
_entity_poly.pdbx_strand_id
1 'polypeptide(L)'
;NGVFATIDCSWSKPLAYPTWGGVTLDVIGEKGVVNANAFKQIFTVFNETRVLPRYAYWGSDSDAGMISEFVNAIREDREPSVTGEDGLKATEIVIAAYRSTETGQPVRLPL
;
A
#
# COMPACT_ATOMS: atom_id res chain seq x y z
N ASN A 1 -2.58 22.06 1.32
CA ASN A 1 -2.06 22.21 -0.06
C ASN A 1 -3.15 22.07 -1.13
N GLY A 2 -4.44 21.96 -0.78
CA GLY A 2 -5.55 21.90 -1.75
C GLY A 2 -5.71 20.55 -2.47
N VAL A 3 -4.88 19.57 -2.15
CA VAL A 3 -4.91 18.23 -2.75
C VAL A 3 -6.03 17.41 -2.12
N PHE A 4 -6.69 16.60 -2.94
CA PHE A 4 -7.60 15.55 -2.50
C PHE A 4 -7.07 14.18 -2.96
N ALA A 5 -7.49 13.13 -2.28
CA ALA A 5 -7.16 11.75 -2.64
C ALA A 5 -8.40 10.88 -2.47
N THR A 6 -8.46 9.80 -3.24
CA THR A 6 -9.43 8.71 -3.06
C THR A 6 -8.68 7.43 -2.74
N ILE A 7 -9.27 6.61 -1.88
CA ILE A 7 -8.75 5.28 -1.53
C ILE A 7 -9.91 4.31 -1.71
N ASP A 8 -9.73 3.32 -2.59
CA ASP A 8 -10.65 2.20 -2.78
C ASP A 8 -9.91 0.91 -2.44
N CYS A 9 -10.46 0.15 -1.49
CA CYS A 9 -9.84 -1.08 -1.01
C CYS A 9 -10.89 -2.19 -0.89
N SER A 10 -10.52 -3.39 -1.33
CA SER A 10 -11.42 -4.55 -1.33
C SER A 10 -10.65 -5.84 -1.13
N TRP A 11 -11.25 -6.77 -0.39
CA TRP A 11 -10.78 -8.14 -0.20
C TRP A 11 -11.51 -9.15 -1.10
N SER A 12 -12.35 -8.71 -2.04
CA SER A 12 -13.25 -9.57 -2.83
C SER A 12 -12.56 -10.30 -4.00
N LYS A 13 -11.25 -10.51 -3.95
CA LYS A 13 -10.50 -11.22 -5.01
C LYS A 13 -10.70 -12.74 -4.89
N PRO A 14 -10.84 -13.48 -6.01
CA PRO A 14 -10.91 -14.94 -5.97
C PRO A 14 -9.63 -15.56 -5.42
N LEU A 15 -9.72 -16.78 -4.88
CA LEU A 15 -8.55 -17.50 -4.34
C LEU A 15 -7.42 -17.68 -5.37
N ALA A 16 -7.75 -17.80 -6.66
CA ALA A 16 -6.79 -17.97 -7.74
C ALA A 16 -6.24 -16.63 -8.30
N TYR A 17 -6.49 -15.50 -7.63
CA TYR A 17 -6.01 -14.20 -8.10
C TYR A 17 -4.46 -14.17 -8.10
N PRO A 18 -3.82 -13.51 -9.10
CA PRO A 18 -2.36 -13.59 -9.27
C PRO A 18 -1.51 -13.02 -8.13
N THR A 19 -2.11 -12.18 -7.29
CA THR A 19 -1.45 -11.50 -6.18
C THR A 19 -2.27 -11.64 -4.91
N TRP A 20 -1.59 -11.69 -3.76
CA TRP A 20 -2.25 -11.70 -2.45
C TRP A 20 -2.85 -10.32 -2.10
N GLY A 21 -2.33 -9.26 -2.70
CA GLY A 21 -2.77 -7.88 -2.50
C GLY A 21 -2.47 -7.02 -3.72
N GLY A 22 -2.60 -5.70 -3.57
CA GLY A 22 -2.31 -4.76 -4.64
C GLY A 22 -2.31 -3.32 -4.15
N VAL A 23 -1.37 -2.53 -4.65
CA VAL A 23 -1.30 -1.08 -4.47
C VAL A 23 -1.06 -0.47 -5.83
N THR A 24 -2.06 0.28 -6.29
CA THR A 24 -1.96 1.13 -7.48
C THR A 24 -2.13 2.57 -7.02
N LEU A 25 -1.28 3.46 -7.50
CA LEU A 25 -1.28 4.87 -7.16
C LEU A 25 -1.18 5.70 -8.44
N ASP A 26 -2.12 6.62 -8.61
CA ASP A 26 -2.07 7.66 -9.62
C ASP A 26 -1.85 9.01 -8.94
N VAL A 27 -0.77 9.69 -9.32
CA VAL A 27 -0.46 11.05 -8.89
C VAL A 27 -0.66 11.98 -10.07
N ILE A 28 -1.70 12.80 -10.00
CA ILE A 28 -2.08 13.73 -11.05
C ILE A 28 -1.62 15.13 -10.66
N GLY A 29 -0.73 15.71 -11.45
CA GLY A 29 -0.24 17.07 -11.27
C GLY A 29 -0.41 17.92 -12.53
N GLU A 30 -0.18 19.22 -12.40
CA GLU A 30 -0.35 20.19 -13.50
C GLU A 30 0.52 19.90 -14.73
N LYS A 31 1.66 19.22 -14.53
CA LYS A 31 2.68 18.96 -15.57
C LYS A 31 2.74 17.51 -16.02
N GLY A 32 1.86 16.65 -15.51
CA GLY A 32 1.86 15.25 -15.88
C GLY A 32 1.26 14.33 -14.82
N VAL A 33 1.28 13.04 -15.15
CA VAL A 33 0.72 11.99 -14.31
C VAL A 33 1.79 10.94 -14.07
N VAL A 34 1.94 10.51 -12.82
CA VAL A 34 2.76 9.36 -12.44
C VAL A 34 1.82 8.23 -12.04
N ASN A 35 2.00 7.06 -12.65
CA ASN A 35 1.24 5.84 -12.36
C ASN A 35 2.21 4.83 -11.75
N ALA A 36 1.85 4.24 -10.62
CA ALA A 36 2.61 3.18 -9.98
C ALA A 36 1.71 1.99 -9.69
N ASN A 37 2.18 0.78 -9.98
CA ASN A 37 1.55 -0.46 -9.54
C ASN A 37 2.64 -1.32 -8.88
N ALA A 38 2.66 -1.32 -7.56
CA ALA A 38 3.72 -1.93 -6.75
C ALA A 38 3.77 -3.46 -6.87
N PHE A 39 2.70 -4.08 -7.38
CA PHE A 39 2.56 -5.54 -7.47
C PHE A 39 2.56 -6.04 -8.92
N LYS A 40 2.86 -5.19 -9.90
CA LYS A 40 2.89 -5.57 -11.32
C LYS A 40 4.14 -6.35 -11.74
N GLN A 41 5.18 -6.39 -10.89
CA GLN A 41 6.46 -7.07 -11.15
C GLN A 41 6.34 -8.59 -11.03
N ILE A 42 5.63 -9.19 -11.99
CA ILE A 42 5.29 -10.61 -12.01
C ILE A 42 5.62 -11.20 -13.39
N PHE A 43 6.20 -12.40 -13.38
CA PHE A 43 6.26 -13.26 -14.54
C PHE A 43 5.15 -14.31 -14.48
N THR A 44 4.45 -14.50 -15.59
CA THR A 44 3.57 -15.66 -15.78
C THR A 44 4.42 -16.82 -16.27
N VAL A 45 4.57 -17.85 -15.45
CA VAL A 45 5.40 -19.03 -15.72
C VAL A 45 4.51 -20.22 -16.06
N PHE A 46 4.76 -20.81 -17.23
CA PHE A 46 4.09 -22.02 -17.71
C PHE A 46 5.07 -23.20 -17.67
N ASN A 47 4.59 -24.39 -17.34
CA ASN A 47 5.40 -25.62 -17.37
C ASN A 47 4.51 -26.84 -17.67
N GLU A 48 5.14 -27.99 -17.94
CA GLU A 48 4.43 -29.25 -18.27
C GLU A 48 3.85 -29.96 -17.03
N THR A 49 4.26 -29.56 -15.81
CA THR A 49 3.86 -30.23 -14.57
C THR A 49 2.58 -29.67 -13.95
N ARG A 50 2.09 -28.51 -14.42
CA ARG A 50 0.89 -27.85 -13.90
C ARG A 50 -0.03 -27.40 -15.03
N VAL A 51 -1.32 -27.57 -14.80
CA VAL A 51 -2.37 -27.09 -15.71
C VAL A 51 -2.54 -25.56 -15.63
N LEU A 52 -2.37 -24.98 -14.44
CA LEU A 52 -2.49 -23.52 -14.23
C LEU A 52 -1.11 -22.85 -14.20
N PRO A 53 -0.98 -21.63 -14.75
CA PRO A 53 0.27 -20.87 -14.69
C PRO A 53 0.62 -20.51 -13.25
N ARG A 54 1.93 -20.37 -12.98
CA ARG A 54 2.44 -19.81 -11.72
C ARG A 54 2.80 -18.34 -11.92
N TYR A 55 2.39 -17.50 -10.99
CA TYR A 55 2.81 -16.10 -10.93
C TYR A 55 4.07 -15.99 -10.07
N ALA A 56 5.20 -15.65 -10.69
CA ALA A 56 6.48 -15.48 -10.01
C ALA A 56 6.76 -13.98 -9.84
N TYR A 57 6.71 -13.49 -8.60
CA TYR A 57 7.07 -12.12 -8.26
C TYR A 57 8.59 -11.93 -8.33
N TRP A 58 9.03 -10.80 -8.86
CA TRP A 58 10.46 -10.44 -8.99
C TRP A 58 10.77 -9.02 -8.52
N GLY A 59 9.80 -8.31 -7.93
CA GLY A 59 10.00 -6.99 -7.37
C GLY A 59 10.77 -7.01 -6.05
N SER A 60 10.95 -5.82 -5.48
CA SER A 60 11.58 -5.66 -4.16
C SER A 60 10.74 -6.28 -3.05
N ASP A 61 11.41 -6.84 -2.04
CA ASP A 61 10.75 -7.29 -0.82
C ASP A 61 10.56 -6.10 0.13
N SER A 62 9.35 -5.52 0.13
CA SER A 62 9.01 -4.38 1.00
C SER A 62 9.05 -4.75 2.47
N ASP A 63 8.68 -5.98 2.82
CA ASP A 63 8.61 -6.43 4.21
C ASP A 63 10.02 -6.54 4.79
N ALA A 64 10.93 -7.17 4.05
CA ALA A 64 12.35 -7.20 4.39
C ALA A 64 12.95 -5.79 4.48
N GLY A 65 12.55 -4.88 3.58
CA GLY A 65 12.96 -3.47 3.61
C GLY A 65 12.52 -2.74 4.88
N MET A 66 11.25 -2.86 5.26
CA MET A 66 10.71 -2.25 6.49
C MET A 66 11.39 -2.79 7.75
N ILE A 67 11.60 -4.11 7.82
CA ILE A 67 12.30 -4.74 8.95
C ILE A 67 13.76 -4.27 9.02
N SER A 68 14.44 -4.21 7.87
CA SER A 68 15.83 -3.75 7.80
C SER A 68 15.96 -2.29 8.25
N GLU A 69 15.04 -1.43 7.82
CA GLU A 69 15.00 -0.03 8.23
C GLU A 69 14.82 0.13 9.74
N PHE A 70 13.90 -0.62 10.34
CA PHE A 70 13.69 -0.60 11.79
C PHE A 70 14.96 -1.02 12.56
N VAL A 71 15.60 -2.12 12.15
CA VAL A 71 16.82 -2.61 12.79
C VAL A 71 17.98 -1.63 12.62
N ASN A 72 18.13 -1.04 11.43
CA ASN A 72 19.21 -0.09 11.15
C ASN A 72 19.03 1.22 11.92
N ALA A 73 17.80 1.74 12.01
CA ALA A 73 17.52 2.96 12.79
C ALA A 73 17.95 2.81 14.25
N ILE A 74 17.70 1.64 14.86
CA ILE A 74 18.14 1.32 16.23
C ILE A 74 19.68 1.24 16.32
N ARG A 75 20.32 0.52 15.40
CA ARG A 75 21.78 0.32 15.41
C ARG A 75 22.55 1.61 15.19
N GLU A 76 22.01 2.50 14.38
CA GLU A 76 22.63 3.76 13.98
C GLU A 76 22.23 4.92 14.90
N ASP A 77 21.40 4.67 15.92
CA ASP A 77 20.86 5.69 16.84
C ASP A 77 20.27 6.90 16.09
N ARG A 78 19.40 6.60 15.11
CA ARG A 78 18.72 7.60 14.28
C ARG A 78 17.21 7.40 14.27
N GLU A 79 16.51 8.45 13.86
CA GLU A 79 15.09 8.37 13.60
C GLU A 79 14.81 7.43 12.41
N PRO A 80 13.81 6.52 12.51
CA PRO A 80 13.39 5.70 11.39
C PRO A 80 12.70 6.55 10.32
N SER A 81 12.74 6.10 9.07
CA SER A 81 12.09 6.79 7.94
C SER A 81 10.57 6.90 8.06
N VAL A 82 9.93 6.05 8.88
CA VAL A 82 8.52 6.15 9.25
C VAL A 82 8.45 6.20 10.77
N THR A 83 7.96 7.32 11.28
CA THR A 83 7.93 7.63 12.71
C THR A 83 6.64 7.12 13.38
N GLY A 84 6.60 7.20 14.71
CA GLY A 84 5.36 6.95 15.46
C GLY A 84 4.25 7.97 15.15
N GLU A 85 4.61 9.23 14.85
CA GLU A 85 3.65 10.28 14.46
C GLU A 85 3.03 9.98 13.09
N ASP A 86 3.82 9.46 12.13
CA ASP A 86 3.29 9.02 10.84
C ASP A 86 2.26 7.90 11.02
N GLY A 87 2.54 6.93 11.91
CA GLY A 87 1.60 5.88 12.30
C GLY A 87 0.33 6.41 12.97
N LEU A 88 0.47 7.42 13.84
CA LEU A 88 -0.66 8.11 14.46
C LEU A 88 -1.56 8.78 13.41
N LYS A 89 -0.99 9.53 12.47
CA LYS A 89 -1.74 10.20 11.40
C LYS A 89 -2.43 9.22 10.46
N ALA A 90 -1.77 8.11 10.12
CA ALA A 90 -2.40 7.05 9.33
C ALA A 90 -3.61 6.43 10.06
N THR A 91 -3.46 6.17 11.37
CA THR A 91 -4.54 5.62 12.21
C THR A 91 -5.70 6.60 12.37
N GLU A 92 -5.40 7.90 12.51
CA GLU A 92 -6.38 8.97 12.59
C GLU A 92 -7.32 8.99 11.35
N ILE A 93 -6.76 8.81 10.15
CA ILE A 93 -7.54 8.69 8.91
C ILE A 93 -8.48 7.48 8.95
N VAL A 94 -8.00 6.32 9.41
CA VAL A 94 -8.81 5.09 9.51
C VAL A 94 -9.99 5.28 10.46
N ILE A 95 -9.75 5.89 11.63
CA ILE A 95 -10.81 6.17 12.61
C ILE A 95 -11.82 7.17 12.03
N ALA A 96 -11.36 8.20 11.33
CA ALA A 96 -12.23 9.17 10.68
C ALA A 96 -13.10 8.52 9.58
N ALA A 97 -12.54 7.58 8.81
CA ALA A 97 -13.28 6.82 7.80
C ALA A 97 -14.40 5.99 8.44
N TYR A 98 -14.13 5.25 9.53
CA TYR A 98 -15.17 4.51 10.25
C TYR A 98 -16.27 5.42 10.79
N ARG A 99 -15.93 6.54 11.44
CA ARG A 99 -16.91 7.54 11.92
C ARG A 99 -17.75 8.11 10.76
N SER A 100 -17.13 8.37 9.61
CA SER A 100 -17.82 8.86 8.43
C SER A 100 -18.81 7.81 7.88
N THR A 101 -18.44 6.54 7.86
CA THR A 101 -19.34 5.43 7.49
C THR A 101 -20.53 5.32 8.46
N GLU A 102 -20.31 5.43 9.77
CA GLU A 102 -21.37 5.34 10.77
C GLU A 102 -22.36 6.50 10.70
N THR A 103 -21.88 7.71 10.42
CA THR A 103 -22.69 8.94 10.45
C THR A 103 -23.21 9.37 9.08
N GLY A 104 -22.62 8.85 8.00
CA GLY A 104 -22.86 9.31 6.63
C GLY A 104 -22.42 10.76 6.38
N GLN A 105 -21.55 11.33 7.22
CA GLN A 105 -21.11 12.73 7.14
C GLN A 105 -19.58 12.83 7.02
N PRO A 106 -19.05 13.91 6.41
CA PRO A 106 -17.62 14.18 6.43
C PRO A 106 -17.10 14.38 7.87
N VAL A 107 -15.91 13.83 8.15
CA VAL A 107 -15.22 14.01 9.44
C VAL A 107 -14.03 14.95 9.25
N ARG A 108 -13.91 15.96 10.12
CA ARG A 108 -12.81 16.92 10.08
C ARG A 108 -11.59 16.34 10.81
N LEU A 109 -10.41 16.55 10.23
CA LEU A 109 -9.12 16.22 10.82
C LEU A 109 -8.36 17.48 11.28
N PRO A 110 -7.44 17.38 12.26
CA PRO A 110 -7.20 16.21 13.12
C PRO A 110 -8.43 15.88 13.98
N LEU A 111 -8.50 14.64 14.47
CA LEU A 111 -9.63 14.11 15.26
C LEU A 111 -9.71 14.67 16.68
#